data_AF-A0A940AWQ4-F1
#
_entry.id   AF-A0A940AWQ4-F1
#
_cell.length_a   1.000
_cell.length_b   1.000
_cell.length_c   1.000
_cell.angle_alpha   90.00
_cell.angle_beta   90.00
_cell.angle_gamma   90.00
#
_symmetry.space_group_name_H-M   'P 1'
#
loop_
_entity.id
_entity.type
_entity.pdbx_description
1 polymer ?
#
loop_
_entity_poly.entity_id
_entity_poly.type
_entity_poly.pdbx_seq_one_letter_code
_entity_poly.pdbx_strand_id
1 'polypeptide(L)'
;MKKTTMSFAALAAMPLIAGVTMPKPDLGENVRVFSPEDGLENIHRVTEDVFKRQHKRQFGPERQAFLFLPGDYSKMKTVNVGYYTQILGLGRSPRDVKLSNVKTPAALDKNNATCNFWVGIENVEIVDTDNNADPFFNFQWAVSQAAPARRLYVSRKAVFDWFYGWASGGFVADCVFEKQAGSYSQQQYFYRNDSFNAGIYGINWNQVVVGCAGDFASRSKDGAKELSKCAPTGAEGVSSNWRAGGCTTVVGETPVVREKPFLFVDGDAFKVFVPAIRCGAKGVSWGEGKANGGMGEGKILDLASDFYVAKEKKDNAKSINAALAAGKNILFTPGIYHVDEPIKVTKPGTVVLGIGEATIVPENGDAALRCADVDGLIVAGLIFDAERASKRFVVVGDGKTGARHAKAPAFLIDLVYRVGGTGKPGKTEVCLEVNSNDAIVDHTWIWRADHGDHTGWTANKSKNGIVVNGDGVTCYGLFVEHFQEHDVLWKGEDGRVFFLQNEKCYDPPGNATWMSHGGKKKGYAAYKVADGVKRHYAVGLGVYDVFINTNGNSVFLDDAIEVPDAPGVVIENACTVEIANGDGPLVGINAIVNGQGHAIKTGKGSGGGYAIQRVYRYSAGKADIAPDYYHR
;
A
#
# COMPACT_ATOMS: atom_id res chain seq x y z
N MET A 1 14.68 -29.22 -81.59
CA MET A 1 15.75 -28.21 -81.80
C MET A 1 15.22 -26.83 -81.38
N LYS A 2 16.01 -26.12 -80.55
CA LYS A 2 15.97 -24.66 -80.24
C LYS A 2 14.77 -24.17 -79.43
N LYS A 3 14.89 -23.27 -78.44
CA LYS A 3 15.97 -22.75 -77.59
C LYS A 3 15.19 -21.94 -76.53
N THR A 4 15.36 -22.24 -75.26
CA THR A 4 14.75 -21.53 -74.13
C THR A 4 15.33 -20.11 -74.04
N THR A 5 14.49 -19.09 -73.87
CA THR A 5 14.94 -17.74 -73.47
C THR A 5 14.05 -17.27 -72.32
N MET A 6 14.66 -17.09 -71.14
CA MET A 6 14.04 -16.47 -69.96
C MET A 6 13.84 -14.97 -70.21
N SER A 7 12.68 -14.43 -69.82
CA SER A 7 12.47 -13.00 -69.64
C SER A 7 12.08 -12.75 -68.18
N PHE A 8 12.88 -11.94 -67.49
CA PHE A 8 12.65 -11.50 -66.12
C PHE A 8 11.51 -10.47 -66.10
N ALA A 9 10.47 -10.74 -65.32
CA ALA A 9 9.42 -9.76 -65.01
C ALA A 9 9.95 -8.74 -64.01
N ALA A 10 9.88 -7.45 -64.37
CA ALA A 10 10.15 -6.34 -63.45
C ALA A 10 8.99 -6.24 -62.43
N LEU A 11 9.31 -6.45 -61.15
CA LEU A 11 8.39 -6.18 -60.04
C LEU A 11 8.23 -4.65 -59.91
N ALA A 12 7.03 -4.14 -60.16
CA ALA A 12 6.69 -2.75 -59.86
C ALA A 12 6.67 -2.56 -58.33
N ALA A 13 7.51 -1.64 -57.83
CA ALA A 13 7.52 -1.25 -56.43
C ALA A 13 6.20 -0.55 -56.08
N MET A 14 5.44 -1.15 -55.16
CA MET A 14 4.33 -0.47 -54.49
C MET A 14 4.91 0.65 -53.60
N PRO A 15 4.28 1.83 -53.55
CA PRO A 15 4.77 2.93 -52.74
C PRO A 15 4.69 2.57 -51.26
N LEU A 16 5.78 2.85 -50.54
CA LEU A 16 5.83 2.83 -49.08
C LEU A 16 4.72 3.76 -48.57
N ILE A 17 3.65 3.21 -48.02
CA ILE A 17 2.71 4.01 -47.23
C ILE A 17 3.51 4.47 -46.02
N ALA A 18 3.86 5.74 -46.01
CA ALA A 18 4.39 6.39 -44.81
C ALA A 18 3.43 6.07 -43.65
N GLY A 19 3.96 5.39 -42.63
CA GLY A 19 3.18 4.97 -41.48
C GLY A 19 2.44 6.18 -40.91
N VAL A 20 1.11 6.08 -40.85
CA VAL A 20 0.31 6.98 -40.03
C VAL A 20 0.70 6.65 -38.60
N THR A 21 1.66 7.39 -38.05
CA THR A 21 1.96 7.37 -36.63
C THR A 21 0.73 7.90 -35.91
N MET A 22 -0.07 7.00 -35.35
CA MET A 22 -1.12 7.39 -34.40
C MET A 22 -0.44 8.24 -33.32
N PRO A 23 -0.98 9.42 -32.97
CA PRO A 23 -0.36 10.26 -31.97
C PRO A 23 -0.31 9.50 -30.65
N LYS A 24 0.89 9.27 -30.12
CA LYS A 24 1.09 8.77 -28.76
C LYS A 24 0.22 9.63 -27.83
N PRO A 25 -0.55 9.04 -26.90
CA PRO A 25 -1.35 9.83 -25.97
C PRO A 25 -0.41 10.79 -25.22
N ASP A 26 -0.77 12.06 -25.22
CA ASP A 26 -0.02 13.04 -24.44
C ASP A 26 -0.34 12.78 -22.96
N LEU A 27 0.63 12.19 -22.25
CA LEU A 27 0.58 11.87 -20.82
C LEU A 27 1.21 12.96 -19.94
N GLY A 28 1.56 14.12 -20.53
CA GLY A 28 2.20 15.22 -19.81
C GLY A 28 3.72 15.07 -19.66
N GLU A 29 4.37 16.15 -19.22
CA GLU A 29 5.84 16.27 -19.17
C GLU A 29 6.51 15.44 -18.06
N ASN A 30 5.74 15.05 -17.05
CA ASN A 30 6.20 14.27 -15.90
C ASN A 30 6.15 12.74 -16.15
N VAL A 31 5.81 12.34 -17.38
CA VAL A 31 5.82 10.96 -17.81
C VAL A 31 6.97 10.75 -18.79
N ARG A 32 7.86 9.82 -18.45
CA ARG A 32 8.95 9.38 -19.33
C ARG A 32 8.60 8.00 -19.88
N VAL A 33 8.32 7.93 -21.17
CA VAL A 33 8.12 6.66 -21.87
C VAL A 33 9.45 6.25 -22.50
N PHE A 34 9.98 5.10 -22.10
CA PHE A 34 11.23 4.54 -22.60
C PHE A 34 10.96 3.36 -23.52
N SER A 35 11.73 3.26 -24.61
CA SER A 35 11.88 2.06 -25.43
C SER A 35 13.34 1.59 -25.42
N PRO A 36 13.64 0.32 -25.72
CA PRO A 36 15.03 -0.16 -25.80
C PRO A 36 15.88 0.63 -26.81
N GLU A 37 15.25 1.22 -27.83
CA GLU A 37 15.88 2.01 -28.89
C GLU A 37 16.33 3.41 -28.43
N ASP A 38 15.86 3.90 -27.27
CA ASP A 38 16.27 5.21 -26.72
C ASP A 38 17.73 5.23 -26.21
N GLY A 39 18.41 4.08 -26.22
CA GLY A 39 19.78 3.88 -25.77
C GLY A 39 19.88 3.73 -24.25
N LEU A 40 20.32 2.56 -23.78
CA LEU A 40 20.29 2.20 -22.35
C LEU A 40 21.06 3.18 -21.45
N GLU A 41 22.19 3.74 -21.90
CA GLU A 41 22.95 4.74 -21.12
C GLU A 41 22.19 6.07 -21.02
N ASN A 42 21.44 6.44 -22.05
CA ASN A 42 20.59 7.64 -22.02
C ASN A 42 19.40 7.43 -21.08
N ILE A 43 18.73 6.28 -21.14
CA ILE A 43 17.66 5.92 -20.20
C ILE A 43 18.18 5.98 -18.76
N HIS A 44 19.30 5.32 -18.49
CA HIS A 44 19.91 5.34 -17.17
C HIS A 44 20.22 6.77 -16.70
N ARG A 45 20.85 7.59 -17.55
CA ARG A 45 21.13 9.00 -17.24
C ARG A 45 19.86 9.75 -16.82
N VAL A 46 18.76 9.61 -17.56
CA VAL A 46 17.48 10.25 -17.22
C VAL A 46 16.97 9.77 -15.87
N THR A 47 16.96 8.46 -15.62
CA THR A 47 16.50 7.90 -14.34
C THR A 47 17.35 8.34 -13.16
N GLU A 48 18.67 8.40 -13.34
CA GLU A 48 19.62 8.82 -12.32
C GLU A 48 19.53 10.33 -12.03
N ASP A 49 19.29 11.16 -13.05
CA ASP A 49 19.08 12.60 -12.89
C ASP A 49 17.77 12.91 -12.13
N VAL A 50 16.73 12.09 -12.33
CA VAL A 50 15.51 12.17 -11.51
C VAL A 50 15.80 11.69 -10.09
N PHE A 51 16.48 10.57 -9.91
CA PHE A 51 16.84 10.06 -8.57
C PHE A 51 17.61 11.10 -7.76
N LYS A 52 18.64 11.73 -8.32
CA LYS A 52 19.42 12.78 -7.65
C LYS A 52 18.55 13.95 -7.18
N ARG A 53 17.53 14.31 -7.96
CA ARG A 53 16.60 15.38 -7.61
C ARG A 53 15.61 14.93 -6.55
N GLN A 54 15.09 13.70 -6.64
CA GLN A 54 14.00 13.21 -5.78
C GLN A 54 14.47 12.54 -4.49
N HIS A 55 15.66 11.96 -4.40
CA HIS A 55 16.10 11.09 -3.30
C HIS A 55 15.98 11.72 -1.90
N LYS A 56 16.21 13.03 -1.79
CA LYS A 56 16.08 13.79 -0.52
C LYS A 56 14.91 14.79 -0.53
N ARG A 57 13.99 14.70 -1.49
CA ARG A 57 12.83 15.60 -1.65
C ARG A 57 11.55 14.99 -1.08
N GLN A 58 11.59 14.59 0.18
CA GLN A 58 10.45 13.98 0.87
C GLN A 58 9.16 14.77 0.71
N PHE A 59 9.22 16.09 0.83
CA PHE A 59 8.05 16.97 0.73
C PHE A 59 8.05 17.84 -0.53
N GLY A 60 8.79 17.41 -1.57
CA GLY A 60 8.86 18.12 -2.85
C GLY A 60 7.56 18.03 -3.67
N PRO A 61 7.30 19.02 -4.54
CA PRO A 61 6.09 19.04 -5.37
C PRO A 61 6.19 18.12 -6.60
N GLU A 62 7.40 17.71 -6.97
CA GLU A 62 7.64 16.92 -8.18
C GLU A 62 7.05 15.51 -8.06
N ARG A 63 6.47 15.03 -9.16
CA ARG A 63 5.87 13.71 -9.37
C ARG A 63 6.41 13.13 -10.66
N GLN A 64 6.80 11.86 -10.70
CA GLN A 64 7.42 11.24 -11.88
C GLN A 64 6.89 9.83 -12.13
N ALA A 65 6.65 9.50 -13.39
CA ALA A 65 6.38 8.13 -13.83
C ALA A 65 7.34 7.71 -14.95
N PHE A 66 8.01 6.57 -14.75
CA PHE A 66 8.83 5.90 -15.76
C PHE A 66 8.04 4.75 -16.35
N LEU A 67 7.66 4.88 -17.60
CA LEU A 67 6.90 3.89 -18.35
C LEU A 67 7.85 3.18 -19.31
N PHE A 68 8.10 1.91 -19.09
CA PHE A 68 8.96 1.10 -19.95
C PHE A 68 8.11 0.31 -20.94
N LEU A 69 8.29 0.57 -22.24
CA LEU A 69 7.69 -0.24 -23.29
C LEU A 69 8.26 -1.67 -23.24
N PRO A 70 7.51 -2.68 -23.71
CA PRO A 70 7.99 -4.04 -23.85
C PRO A 70 9.37 -4.09 -24.51
N GLY A 71 10.31 -4.81 -23.90
CA GLY A 71 11.68 -4.85 -24.35
C GLY A 71 12.68 -5.31 -23.29
N ASP A 72 13.93 -5.42 -23.72
CA ASP A 72 15.04 -5.87 -22.89
C ASP A 72 15.96 -4.70 -22.51
N TYR A 73 15.93 -4.33 -21.23
CA TYR A 73 16.78 -3.33 -20.59
C TYR A 73 17.75 -3.98 -19.59
N SER A 74 17.93 -5.31 -19.63
CA SER A 74 18.76 -6.06 -18.68
C SER A 74 20.25 -5.70 -18.74
N LYS A 75 20.71 -5.04 -19.80
CA LYS A 75 22.07 -4.50 -19.93
C LYS A 75 22.22 -3.06 -19.42
N MET A 76 21.14 -2.44 -18.95
CA MET A 76 21.18 -1.10 -18.35
C MET A 76 21.81 -1.18 -16.96
N LYS A 77 22.35 -0.08 -16.46
CA LYS A 77 22.72 0.05 -15.04
C LYS A 77 21.48 0.06 -14.15
N THR A 78 21.67 -0.24 -12.87
CA THR A 78 20.60 -0.23 -11.85
C THR A 78 19.84 1.09 -11.85
N VAL A 79 18.51 1.02 -11.75
CA VAL A 79 17.64 2.18 -11.54
C VAL A 79 17.48 2.42 -10.05
N ASN A 80 17.97 3.56 -9.55
CA ASN A 80 17.66 4.00 -8.20
C ASN A 80 16.36 4.81 -8.22
N VAL A 81 15.52 4.62 -7.20
CA VAL A 81 14.22 5.29 -7.07
C VAL A 81 14.18 6.06 -5.76
N GLY A 82 13.72 7.32 -5.84
CA GLY A 82 13.51 8.21 -4.70
C GLY A 82 12.07 8.71 -4.68
N TYR A 83 11.74 9.59 -3.74
CA TYR A 83 10.37 10.06 -3.50
C TYR A 83 9.57 10.40 -4.77
N TYR A 84 8.28 10.11 -4.73
CA TYR A 84 7.30 10.42 -5.76
C TYR A 84 7.65 9.94 -7.17
N THR A 85 8.24 8.75 -7.26
CA THR A 85 8.65 8.14 -8.52
C THR A 85 8.06 6.74 -8.63
N GLN A 86 7.36 6.49 -9.73
CA GLN A 86 6.76 5.18 -10.02
C GLN A 86 7.37 4.57 -11.29
N ILE A 87 7.77 3.30 -11.23
CA ILE A 87 8.18 2.50 -12.39
C ILE A 87 7.00 1.64 -12.83
N LEU A 88 6.67 1.71 -14.13
CA LEU A 88 5.56 0.98 -14.74
C LEU A 88 6.04 0.27 -16.01
N GLY A 89 5.91 -1.05 -16.06
CA GLY A 89 6.07 -1.79 -17.31
C GLY A 89 4.77 -1.78 -18.12
N LEU A 90 4.88 -1.50 -19.42
CA LEU A 90 3.74 -1.46 -20.34
C LEU A 90 3.50 -2.78 -21.07
N GLY A 91 4.03 -3.88 -20.52
CA GLY A 91 3.82 -5.24 -21.00
C GLY A 91 2.43 -5.80 -20.70
N ARG A 92 2.05 -6.87 -21.40
CA ARG A 92 0.92 -7.71 -20.98
C ARG A 92 1.30 -8.53 -19.74
N SER A 93 2.55 -8.95 -19.68
CA SER A 93 3.14 -9.68 -18.57
C SER A 93 4.35 -8.92 -18.03
N PRO A 94 4.71 -9.09 -16.74
CA PRO A 94 5.96 -8.52 -16.20
C PRO A 94 7.18 -8.96 -17.00
N ARG A 95 7.15 -10.17 -17.57
CA ARG A 95 8.19 -10.76 -18.41
C ARG A 95 8.46 -10.00 -19.72
N ASP A 96 7.54 -9.14 -20.15
CA ASP A 96 7.68 -8.38 -21.39
C ASP A 96 8.61 -7.18 -21.20
N VAL A 97 8.87 -6.74 -19.96
CA VAL A 97 9.73 -5.59 -19.64
C VAL A 97 10.82 -6.03 -18.68
N LYS A 98 12.04 -6.19 -19.20
CA LYS A 98 13.16 -6.73 -18.42
C LYS A 98 14.10 -5.62 -17.96
N LEU A 99 14.13 -5.35 -16.67
CA LEU A 99 15.08 -4.42 -16.05
C LEU A 99 16.25 -5.19 -15.44
N SER A 100 17.45 -4.61 -15.47
CA SER A 100 18.64 -5.21 -14.88
C SER A 100 18.52 -5.32 -13.35
N ASN A 101 18.26 -4.19 -12.69
CA ASN A 101 17.96 -4.12 -11.26
C ASN A 101 17.29 -2.78 -10.92
N VAL A 102 16.56 -2.77 -9.82
CA VAL A 102 15.96 -1.57 -9.22
C VAL A 102 16.31 -1.53 -7.73
N LYS A 103 16.57 -0.34 -7.20
CA LYS A 103 16.84 -0.13 -5.77
C LYS A 103 16.15 1.11 -5.24
N THR A 104 15.84 1.10 -3.95
CA THR A 104 15.40 2.28 -3.19
C THR A 104 16.42 2.60 -2.09
N PRO A 105 17.51 3.32 -2.41
CA PRO A 105 18.50 3.70 -1.41
C PRO A 105 17.88 4.41 -0.20
N ALA A 106 18.41 4.17 1.00
CA ALA A 106 17.93 4.78 2.23
C ALA A 106 17.92 6.33 2.16
N ALA A 107 16.77 6.93 2.44
CA ALA A 107 16.58 8.38 2.43
C ALA A 107 17.22 9.05 3.65
N LEU A 108 17.46 8.32 4.74
CA LEU A 108 18.12 8.83 5.94
C LEU A 108 19.53 8.23 6.11
N ASP A 109 20.33 8.85 6.97
CA ASP A 109 21.68 8.39 7.29
C ASP A 109 21.69 7.01 7.96
N LYS A 110 22.87 6.39 8.01
CA LYS A 110 23.09 5.08 8.66
C LYS A 110 22.20 3.97 8.11
N ASN A 111 21.97 4.01 6.80
CA ASN A 111 21.13 3.07 6.06
C ASN A 111 19.66 3.06 6.50
N ASN A 112 19.18 4.12 7.17
CA ASN A 112 17.83 4.14 7.68
C ASN A 112 16.79 4.41 6.57
N ALA A 113 15.92 3.42 6.33
CA ALA A 113 14.84 3.44 5.36
C ALA A 113 13.47 3.77 5.97
N THR A 114 13.37 4.16 7.24
CA THR A 114 12.10 4.51 7.92
C THR A 114 11.36 5.68 7.28
N CYS A 115 11.98 6.41 6.36
CA CYS A 115 11.34 7.45 5.56
C CYS A 115 11.32 7.18 4.05
N ASN A 116 11.60 5.96 3.58
CA ASN A 116 11.50 5.60 2.16
C ASN A 116 10.04 5.39 1.75
N PHE A 117 9.32 6.50 1.53
CA PHE A 117 7.89 6.54 1.23
C PHE A 117 7.59 6.92 -0.23
N TRP A 118 6.34 6.72 -0.65
CA TRP A 118 5.75 7.27 -1.89
C TRP A 118 6.58 6.93 -3.13
N VAL A 119 6.85 5.65 -3.31
CA VAL A 119 7.52 5.08 -4.50
C VAL A 119 6.76 3.85 -4.95
N GLY A 120 6.75 3.55 -6.24
CA GLY A 120 6.02 2.38 -6.73
C GLY A 120 6.74 1.65 -7.84
N ILE A 121 6.49 0.34 -7.93
CA ILE A 121 6.96 -0.47 -9.05
C ILE A 121 5.90 -1.49 -9.44
N GLU A 122 5.60 -1.57 -10.74
CA GLU A 122 4.57 -2.46 -11.25
C GLU A 122 4.89 -3.05 -12.62
N ASN A 123 4.52 -4.32 -12.82
CA ASN A 123 4.47 -5.00 -14.12
C ASN A 123 5.81 -5.08 -14.86
N VAL A 124 6.89 -5.38 -14.14
CA VAL A 124 8.24 -5.56 -14.70
C VAL A 124 8.92 -6.83 -14.21
N GLU A 125 9.84 -7.32 -15.00
CA GLU A 125 10.79 -8.35 -14.61
C GLU A 125 12.08 -7.70 -14.11
N ILE A 126 12.54 -8.13 -12.93
CA ILE A 126 13.86 -7.81 -12.38
C ILE A 126 14.77 -9.02 -12.61
N VAL A 127 15.67 -8.88 -13.59
CA VAL A 127 16.51 -9.98 -14.07
C VAL A 127 17.69 -10.20 -13.14
N ASP A 128 18.03 -11.45 -12.84
CA ASP A 128 19.31 -11.79 -12.22
C ASP A 128 20.44 -11.83 -13.26
N THR A 129 21.15 -10.72 -13.41
CA THR A 129 22.31 -10.59 -14.31
C THR A 129 23.62 -10.92 -13.63
N ASP A 130 23.63 -10.91 -12.29
CA ASP A 130 24.87 -10.92 -11.49
C ASP A 130 25.09 -12.28 -10.80
N ASN A 131 23.99 -13.00 -10.50
CA ASN A 131 23.95 -14.26 -9.73
C ASN A 131 24.86 -14.22 -8.49
N ASN A 132 24.77 -13.13 -7.73
CA ASN A 132 25.65 -12.85 -6.60
C ASN A 132 24.85 -12.82 -5.28
N ALA A 133 25.46 -13.32 -4.20
CA ALA A 133 24.84 -13.40 -2.89
C ALA A 133 25.00 -12.12 -2.05
N ASP A 134 25.88 -11.19 -2.44
CA ASP A 134 26.07 -9.91 -1.75
C ASP A 134 24.79 -9.05 -1.89
N PRO A 135 24.22 -8.53 -0.78
CA PRO A 135 23.06 -7.63 -0.79
C PRO A 135 23.14 -6.49 -1.79
N PHE A 136 24.35 -6.01 -2.10
CA PHE A 136 24.57 -5.00 -3.13
C PHE A 136 24.00 -5.40 -4.49
N PHE A 137 24.02 -6.68 -4.87
CA PHE A 137 23.44 -7.15 -6.14
C PHE A 137 22.00 -7.63 -6.01
N ASN A 138 21.39 -7.58 -4.83
CA ASN A 138 19.99 -7.97 -4.69
C ASN A 138 19.05 -6.90 -5.28
N PHE A 139 17.82 -7.31 -5.58
CA PHE A 139 16.71 -6.39 -5.73
C PHE A 139 16.44 -5.79 -4.34
N GLN A 140 16.94 -4.58 -4.09
CA GLN A 140 16.81 -3.90 -2.80
C GLN A 140 15.62 -2.94 -2.83
N TRP A 141 14.44 -3.48 -2.57
CA TRP A 141 13.22 -2.70 -2.35
C TRP A 141 13.11 -2.31 -0.87
N ALA A 142 14.12 -1.58 -0.40
CA ALA A 142 14.24 -1.05 0.94
C ALA A 142 13.28 0.12 1.13
N VAL A 143 12.08 -0.17 1.60
CA VAL A 143 10.98 0.80 1.70
C VAL A 143 10.31 0.76 3.06
N SER A 144 9.61 1.84 3.39
CA SER A 144 8.65 1.87 4.49
C SER A 144 7.21 1.91 3.95
N GLN A 145 6.30 2.65 4.57
CA GLN A 145 4.89 2.71 4.16
C GLN A 145 4.70 3.39 2.78
N ALA A 146 3.53 3.15 2.15
CA ALA A 146 3.13 3.68 0.85
C ALA A 146 4.17 3.45 -0.26
N ALA A 147 4.67 2.22 -0.35
CA ALA A 147 5.67 1.85 -1.34
C ALA A 147 5.38 0.49 -2.01
N PRO A 148 4.26 0.38 -2.75
CA PRO A 148 3.79 -0.91 -3.24
C PRO A 148 4.71 -1.48 -4.33
N ALA A 149 5.04 -2.75 -4.20
CA ALA A 149 5.60 -3.56 -5.28
C ALA A 149 4.52 -4.54 -5.76
N ARG A 150 4.07 -4.37 -7.00
CA ARG A 150 2.96 -5.16 -7.56
C ARG A 150 3.35 -5.86 -8.85
N ARG A 151 2.84 -7.06 -9.06
CA ARG A 151 2.89 -7.72 -10.37
C ARG A 151 4.31 -7.80 -10.93
N LEU A 152 5.27 -8.29 -10.14
CA LEU A 152 6.68 -8.39 -10.54
C LEU A 152 7.06 -9.83 -10.85
N TYR A 153 8.01 -10.02 -11.76
CA TYR A 153 8.78 -11.27 -11.85
C TYR A 153 10.22 -10.99 -11.40
N VAL A 154 10.65 -11.54 -10.26
CA VAL A 154 11.97 -11.28 -9.69
C VAL A 154 12.80 -12.56 -9.72
N SER A 155 13.78 -12.62 -10.61
CA SER A 155 14.67 -13.79 -10.73
C SER A 155 15.92 -13.71 -9.84
N ARG A 156 16.26 -12.51 -9.34
CA ARG A 156 17.33 -12.31 -8.34
C ARG A 156 16.80 -12.41 -6.91
N LYS A 157 17.72 -12.51 -5.94
CA LYS A 157 17.34 -12.42 -4.53
C LYS A 157 16.79 -11.02 -4.22
N ALA A 158 15.75 -10.94 -3.38
CA ALA A 158 15.15 -9.68 -2.96
C ALA A 158 15.42 -9.39 -1.47
N VAL A 159 15.70 -8.14 -1.15
CA VAL A 159 15.89 -7.63 0.21
C VAL A 159 15.03 -6.39 0.40
N PHE A 160 14.26 -6.33 1.48
CA PHE A 160 13.32 -5.25 1.76
C PHE A 160 13.82 -4.25 2.82
N ASP A 161 15.11 -4.29 3.14
CA ASP A 161 15.83 -3.26 3.90
C ASP A 161 17.05 -2.78 3.15
N TRP A 162 17.60 -1.64 3.57
CA TRP A 162 18.83 -1.10 3.02
C TRP A 162 19.96 -1.53 3.96
N PHE A 163 20.75 -2.51 3.57
CA PHE A 163 21.92 -3.00 4.32
C PHE A 163 21.69 -3.09 5.84
N TYR A 164 20.66 -3.82 6.28
CA TYR A 164 20.32 -4.07 7.69
C TYR A 164 19.87 -2.85 8.49
N GLY A 165 19.72 -1.68 7.86
CA GLY A 165 19.22 -0.46 8.51
C GLY A 165 17.75 -0.56 8.88
N TRP A 166 17.26 0.38 9.70
CA TRP A 166 15.86 0.39 10.11
C TRP A 166 14.92 0.55 8.92
N ALA A 167 13.82 -0.20 8.90
CA ALA A 167 12.80 -0.15 7.87
C ALA A 167 11.43 -0.50 8.46
N SER A 168 10.38 0.16 7.98
CA SER A 168 8.99 0.01 8.47
C SER A 168 8.00 -0.17 7.32
N GLY A 169 8.33 -1.08 6.42
CA GLY A 169 7.48 -1.50 5.32
C GLY A 169 6.40 -2.47 5.78
N GLY A 170 5.72 -3.14 4.88
CA GLY A 170 5.70 -2.90 3.45
C GLY A 170 4.64 -3.80 2.81
N PHE A 171 4.41 -3.60 1.52
CA PHE A 171 3.36 -4.28 0.80
C PHE A 171 3.89 -4.82 -0.52
N VAL A 172 3.76 -6.14 -0.70
CA VAL A 172 4.04 -6.83 -1.96
C VAL A 172 2.80 -7.64 -2.33
N ALA A 173 2.39 -7.56 -3.59
CA ALA A 173 1.28 -8.38 -4.08
C ALA A 173 1.41 -8.78 -5.54
N ASP A 174 0.82 -9.93 -5.86
CA ASP A 174 0.75 -10.47 -7.22
C ASP A 174 2.13 -10.69 -7.87
N CYS A 175 3.18 -10.92 -7.08
CA CYS A 175 4.56 -11.06 -7.55
C CYS A 175 5.05 -12.51 -7.55
N VAL A 176 6.02 -12.82 -8.42
CA VAL A 176 6.78 -14.07 -8.39
C VAL A 176 8.21 -13.78 -7.95
N PHE A 177 8.70 -14.49 -6.93
CA PHE A 177 10.10 -14.49 -6.52
C PHE A 177 10.69 -15.89 -6.70
N GLU A 178 11.65 -16.00 -7.62
CA GLU A 178 12.35 -17.26 -7.87
C GLU A 178 13.36 -17.61 -6.77
N LYS A 179 13.99 -16.57 -6.21
CA LYS A 179 14.92 -16.67 -5.09
C LYS A 179 14.29 -16.14 -3.81
N GLN A 180 15.01 -16.29 -2.69
CA GLN A 180 14.53 -15.81 -1.40
C GLN A 180 14.20 -14.31 -1.45
N ALA A 181 13.11 -13.95 -0.80
CA ALA A 181 12.65 -12.56 -0.66
C ALA A 181 12.33 -12.27 0.81
N GLY A 182 12.69 -11.11 1.31
CA GLY A 182 12.47 -10.82 2.72
C GLY A 182 13.35 -9.69 3.21
N SER A 183 13.54 -9.61 4.52
CA SER A 183 14.35 -8.56 5.12
C SER A 183 14.96 -9.00 6.43
N TYR A 184 16.12 -8.46 6.75
CA TYR A 184 16.81 -8.68 8.01
C TYR A 184 16.30 -7.79 9.15
N SER A 185 15.78 -6.60 8.85
CA SER A 185 15.50 -5.56 9.84
C SER A 185 14.11 -4.93 9.75
N GLN A 186 13.30 -5.30 8.74
CA GLN A 186 11.93 -4.83 8.62
C GLN A 186 11.13 -5.14 9.89
N GLN A 187 10.46 -4.10 10.39
CA GLN A 187 9.62 -4.19 11.57
C GLN A 187 8.40 -5.10 11.31
N GLN A 188 7.73 -4.89 10.19
CA GLN A 188 6.57 -5.66 9.77
C GLN A 188 6.55 -5.80 8.24
N TYR A 189 5.70 -6.69 7.72
CA TYR A 189 5.45 -6.77 6.27
C TYR A 189 4.17 -7.52 5.93
N PHE A 190 3.53 -7.13 4.82
CA PHE A 190 2.35 -7.78 4.27
C PHE A 190 2.63 -8.32 2.86
N TYR A 191 2.31 -9.60 2.66
CA TYR A 191 2.45 -10.30 1.39
C TYR A 191 1.08 -10.85 0.97
N ARG A 192 0.68 -10.64 -0.29
CA ARG A 192 -0.61 -11.15 -0.76
C ARG A 192 -0.57 -11.66 -2.20
N ASN A 193 -1.07 -12.87 -2.39
CA ASN A 193 -1.20 -13.48 -3.72
C ASN A 193 0.13 -13.56 -4.51
N ASP A 194 1.25 -13.65 -3.79
CA ASP A 194 2.56 -13.85 -4.39
C ASP A 194 2.86 -15.33 -4.60
N SER A 195 3.89 -15.64 -5.39
CA SER A 195 4.52 -16.96 -5.47
C SER A 195 5.96 -16.87 -4.99
N PHE A 196 6.29 -17.57 -3.90
CA PHE A 196 7.65 -17.62 -3.35
C PHE A 196 8.27 -19.00 -3.57
N ASN A 197 9.09 -19.16 -4.61
CA ASN A 197 9.63 -20.46 -5.01
C ASN A 197 10.80 -20.92 -4.11
N ALA A 198 11.49 -19.97 -3.47
CA ALA A 198 12.58 -20.23 -2.52
C ALA A 198 12.28 -19.74 -1.09
N GLY A 199 11.02 -19.40 -0.80
CA GLY A 199 10.57 -18.95 0.52
C GLY A 199 10.85 -17.49 0.84
N ILE A 200 10.30 -17.05 1.98
CA ILE A 200 10.48 -15.73 2.57
C ILE A 200 11.35 -15.79 3.82
N TYR A 201 12.04 -14.69 4.14
CA TYR A 201 12.88 -14.66 5.34
C TYR A 201 12.79 -13.36 6.14
N GLY A 202 12.98 -13.50 7.44
CA GLY A 202 13.10 -12.40 8.39
C GLY A 202 11.78 -11.71 8.68
N ILE A 203 11.79 -10.39 8.93
CA ILE A 203 10.73 -9.64 9.64
C ILE A 203 10.77 -9.84 11.16
N ASN A 204 10.57 -8.75 11.91
CA ASN A 204 10.80 -8.72 13.35
C ASN A 204 9.54 -8.86 14.20
N TRP A 205 8.47 -8.10 13.90
CA TRP A 205 7.36 -7.88 14.85
C TRP A 205 6.04 -8.48 14.39
N ASN A 206 5.69 -8.30 13.12
CA ASN A 206 4.41 -8.73 12.57
C ASN A 206 4.54 -9.02 11.06
N GLN A 207 4.47 -10.30 10.69
CA GLN A 207 4.47 -10.72 9.30
C GLN A 207 3.13 -11.37 8.97
N VAL A 208 2.47 -10.92 7.91
CA VAL A 208 1.19 -11.49 7.46
C VAL A 208 1.29 -11.87 6.00
N VAL A 209 0.93 -13.12 5.71
CA VAL A 209 0.96 -13.73 4.37
C VAL A 209 -0.44 -14.19 4.03
N VAL A 210 -1.02 -13.70 2.94
CA VAL A 210 -2.43 -13.99 2.56
C VAL A 210 -2.49 -14.52 1.14
N GLY A 211 -2.99 -15.74 0.96
CA GLY A 211 -3.17 -16.33 -0.37
C GLY A 211 -1.88 -16.49 -1.17
N CYS A 212 -0.71 -16.53 -0.54
CA CYS A 212 0.54 -16.78 -1.27
C CYS A 212 0.69 -18.27 -1.63
N ALA A 213 1.38 -18.53 -2.74
CA ALA A 213 1.66 -19.85 -3.29
C ALA A 213 3.17 -20.18 -3.25
N GLY A 214 3.50 -21.41 -3.65
CA GLY A 214 4.86 -21.95 -3.62
C GLY A 214 5.15 -22.79 -2.38
N ASP A 215 6.32 -23.43 -2.35
CA ASP A 215 6.84 -24.21 -1.23
C ASP A 215 7.44 -23.30 -0.15
N PHE A 216 6.74 -22.21 0.18
CA PHE A 216 7.28 -21.20 1.08
C PHE A 216 7.26 -21.70 2.52
N ALA A 217 6.21 -22.39 2.98
CA ALA A 217 6.10 -22.80 4.38
C ALA A 217 7.27 -23.67 4.86
N SER A 218 7.83 -24.53 4.01
CA SER A 218 8.96 -25.40 4.37
C SER A 218 10.33 -24.72 4.25
N ARG A 219 10.41 -23.59 3.55
CA ARG A 219 11.66 -22.87 3.20
C ARG A 219 11.76 -21.48 3.82
N SER A 220 10.78 -21.10 4.64
CA SER A 220 10.63 -19.75 5.17
C SER A 220 10.84 -19.67 6.66
N LYS A 221 11.38 -18.55 7.11
CA LYS A 221 11.56 -18.24 8.53
C LYS A 221 11.29 -16.78 8.83
N ASP A 222 10.76 -16.47 10.00
CA ASP A 222 10.63 -15.10 10.52
C ASP A 222 11.65 -14.85 11.62
N GLY A 223 12.48 -13.81 11.48
CA GLY A 223 13.72 -13.66 12.25
C GLY A 223 14.57 -14.95 12.26
N ALA A 224 14.32 -15.83 13.24
CA ALA A 224 14.92 -17.15 13.39
C ALA A 224 13.93 -18.34 13.59
N LYS A 225 12.61 -18.19 13.40
CA LYS A 225 11.64 -19.30 13.59
C LYS A 225 11.08 -19.78 12.25
N GLU A 226 11.04 -21.09 12.08
CA GLU A 226 10.56 -21.72 10.84
C GLU A 226 9.04 -21.57 10.68
N LEU A 227 8.56 -21.23 9.49
CA LEU A 227 7.12 -21.16 9.18
C LEU A 227 6.47 -22.56 9.17
N SER A 228 7.25 -23.64 9.07
CA SER A 228 6.78 -25.02 9.27
C SER A 228 6.21 -25.28 10.67
N LYS A 229 6.44 -24.37 11.62
CA LYS A 229 5.83 -24.37 12.95
C LYS A 229 4.46 -23.68 13.01
N CYS A 230 3.96 -23.14 11.90
CA CYS A 230 2.62 -22.57 11.87
C CYS A 230 1.58 -23.65 12.16
N ALA A 231 0.73 -23.41 13.15
CA ALA A 231 -0.38 -24.28 13.50
C ALA A 231 -1.71 -23.56 13.23
N PRO A 232 -2.78 -24.26 12.82
CA PRO A 232 -4.10 -23.67 12.68
C PRO A 232 -4.56 -22.97 13.95
N THR A 233 -5.10 -21.76 13.84
CA THR A 233 -5.60 -20.98 14.99
C THR A 233 -7.10 -21.20 15.24
N GLY A 234 -7.81 -21.75 14.25
CA GLY A 234 -9.23 -22.12 14.34
C GLY A 234 -10.23 -21.09 13.78
N ALA A 235 -9.77 -20.03 13.09
CA ALA A 235 -10.63 -19.09 12.38
C ALA A 235 -10.10 -18.76 10.97
N GLU A 236 -11.00 -18.45 10.03
CA GLU A 236 -10.72 -17.83 8.71
C GLU A 236 -9.54 -18.45 7.91
N GLY A 237 -9.33 -19.76 8.01
CA GLY A 237 -8.23 -20.44 7.31
C GLY A 237 -6.83 -20.01 7.77
N VAL A 238 -6.72 -19.50 9.01
CA VAL A 238 -5.49 -18.95 9.57
C VAL A 238 -4.66 -20.00 10.28
N SER A 239 -3.36 -19.91 10.06
CA SER A 239 -2.32 -20.62 10.78
C SER A 239 -1.23 -19.64 11.23
N SER A 240 -0.54 -19.95 12.32
CA SER A 240 0.46 -19.04 12.87
C SER A 240 1.53 -19.75 13.69
N ASN A 241 2.76 -19.24 13.63
CA ASN A 241 3.88 -19.70 14.46
C ASN A 241 4.09 -18.81 15.71
N TRP A 242 3.18 -17.88 16.02
CA TRP A 242 3.32 -16.96 17.15
C TRP A 242 3.49 -17.71 18.49
N ARG A 243 2.76 -18.81 18.69
CA ARG A 243 2.90 -19.68 19.87
C ARG A 243 4.22 -20.44 19.93
N ALA A 244 4.91 -20.58 18.81
CA ALA A 244 6.28 -21.11 18.73
C ALA A 244 7.34 -20.00 18.89
N GLY A 245 6.91 -18.78 19.24
CA GLY A 245 7.77 -17.61 19.44
C GLY A 245 8.08 -16.82 18.17
N GLY A 246 7.48 -17.16 17.03
CA GLY A 246 7.58 -16.39 15.79
C GLY A 246 6.68 -15.15 15.78
N CYS A 247 6.53 -14.54 14.61
CA CYS A 247 5.69 -13.38 14.34
C CYS A 247 4.90 -13.49 13.03
N THR A 248 4.78 -14.68 12.45
CA THR A 248 4.07 -14.92 11.19
C THR A 248 2.63 -15.40 11.37
N THR A 249 1.74 -14.77 10.61
CA THR A 249 0.39 -15.22 10.33
C THR A 249 0.30 -15.63 8.87
N VAL A 250 -0.24 -16.81 8.58
CA VAL A 250 -0.53 -17.29 7.23
C VAL A 250 -2.02 -17.53 7.07
N VAL A 251 -2.62 -16.86 6.10
CA VAL A 251 -4.01 -17.06 5.65
C VAL A 251 -3.97 -17.77 4.31
N GLY A 252 -4.60 -18.95 4.23
CA GLY A 252 -4.40 -19.86 3.08
C GLY A 252 -4.84 -19.30 1.73
N GLU A 253 -5.89 -18.47 1.72
CA GLU A 253 -6.49 -17.86 0.53
C GLU A 253 -6.90 -16.42 0.83
N THR A 254 -6.87 -15.56 -0.17
CA THR A 254 -7.45 -14.21 -0.09
C THR A 254 -8.94 -14.29 -0.42
N PRO A 255 -9.85 -13.97 0.55
CA PRO A 255 -11.28 -14.20 0.37
C PRO A 255 -11.89 -13.61 -0.90
N VAL A 256 -11.68 -12.30 -1.14
CA VAL A 256 -12.12 -11.59 -2.33
C VAL A 256 -11.10 -10.52 -2.65
N VAL A 257 -10.67 -10.45 -3.90
CA VAL A 257 -9.72 -9.44 -4.34
C VAL A 257 -9.83 -9.12 -5.81
N ARG A 258 -9.34 -7.95 -6.19
CA ARG A 258 -9.07 -7.56 -7.57
C ARG A 258 -7.68 -6.94 -7.57
N GLU A 259 -6.82 -7.38 -8.47
CA GLU A 259 -5.51 -6.73 -8.63
C GLU A 259 -5.68 -5.35 -9.27
N LYS A 260 -4.75 -4.44 -8.98
CA LYS A 260 -4.83 -3.04 -9.42
C LYS A 260 -4.96 -2.94 -10.95
N PRO A 261 -5.81 -2.04 -11.48
CA PRO A 261 -5.75 -1.69 -12.89
C PRO A 261 -4.38 -1.10 -13.26
N PHE A 262 -3.88 -1.44 -14.45
CA PHE A 262 -2.57 -0.98 -14.93
C PHE A 262 -2.57 -0.65 -16.42
N LEU A 263 -1.65 0.24 -16.81
CA LEU A 263 -1.41 0.61 -18.21
C LEU A 263 -0.59 -0.46 -18.92
N PHE A 264 -0.93 -0.73 -20.18
CA PHE A 264 -0.11 -1.54 -21.09
C PHE A 264 -0.26 -1.05 -22.52
N VAL A 265 0.60 -1.53 -23.42
CA VAL A 265 0.48 -1.27 -24.86
C VAL A 265 0.03 -2.50 -25.62
N ASP A 266 -0.80 -2.26 -26.64
CA ASP A 266 -1.25 -3.26 -27.59
C ASP A 266 -1.05 -2.72 -29.01
N GLY A 267 0.07 -3.10 -29.63
CA GLY A 267 0.61 -2.36 -30.77
C GLY A 267 1.02 -0.94 -30.34
N ASP A 268 0.57 0.07 -31.07
CA ASP A 268 0.84 1.48 -30.76
C ASP A 268 -0.19 2.12 -29.80
N ALA A 269 -1.23 1.37 -29.41
CA ALA A 269 -2.30 1.88 -28.57
C ALA A 269 -2.02 1.64 -27.08
N PHE A 270 -2.16 2.70 -26.27
CA PHE A 270 -2.20 2.58 -24.82
C PHE A 270 -3.56 2.10 -24.35
N LYS A 271 -3.56 1.16 -23.42
CA LYS A 271 -4.75 0.54 -22.87
C LYS A 271 -4.63 0.42 -21.35
N VAL A 272 -5.76 0.24 -20.70
CA VAL A 272 -5.83 -0.10 -19.27
C VAL A 272 -6.41 -1.50 -19.16
N PHE A 273 -5.68 -2.40 -18.51
CA PHE A 273 -6.23 -3.69 -18.11
C PHE A 273 -6.84 -3.55 -16.72
N VAL A 274 -8.09 -4.00 -16.58
CA VAL A 274 -8.84 -4.05 -15.32
C VAL A 274 -9.00 -5.52 -14.95
N PRO A 275 -8.15 -6.06 -14.05
CA PRO A 275 -8.23 -7.45 -13.62
C PRO A 275 -9.63 -7.82 -13.10
N ALA A 276 -10.03 -9.07 -13.32
CA ALA A 276 -11.28 -9.60 -12.77
C ALA A 276 -11.18 -9.79 -11.25
N ILE A 277 -12.35 -9.85 -10.60
CA ILE A 277 -12.44 -10.24 -9.19
C ILE A 277 -12.09 -11.73 -9.08
N ARG A 278 -11.25 -12.07 -8.10
CA ARG A 278 -10.93 -13.44 -7.70
C ARG A 278 -11.44 -13.67 -6.28
N CYS A 279 -12.15 -14.77 -6.07
CA CYS A 279 -12.57 -15.23 -4.75
C CYS A 279 -11.74 -16.46 -4.36
N GLY A 280 -11.39 -16.61 -3.08
CA GLY A 280 -10.50 -17.69 -2.63
C GLY A 280 -9.17 -17.65 -3.37
N ALA A 281 -8.64 -16.46 -3.61
CA ALA A 281 -7.51 -16.26 -4.50
C ALA A 281 -6.22 -16.79 -3.85
N LYS A 282 -5.42 -17.51 -4.65
CA LYS A 282 -4.11 -18.00 -4.26
C LYS A 282 -3.10 -17.83 -5.39
N GLY A 283 -1.92 -17.31 -5.06
CA GLY A 283 -0.85 -16.99 -6.00
C GLY A 283 -1.23 -15.93 -7.03
N VAL A 284 -0.33 -15.77 -8.00
CA VAL A 284 -0.39 -14.68 -8.98
C VAL A 284 -1.57 -14.81 -9.96
N SER A 285 -2.05 -13.66 -10.45
CA SER A 285 -3.16 -13.50 -11.38
C SER A 285 -2.77 -13.75 -12.84
N TRP A 286 -1.48 -13.69 -13.13
CA TRP A 286 -0.87 -13.70 -14.46
C TRP A 286 0.09 -14.89 -14.64
N GLY A 287 0.57 -15.06 -15.87
CA GLY A 287 1.52 -16.10 -16.23
C GLY A 287 1.05 -16.95 -17.40
N GLU A 288 1.88 -17.93 -17.76
CA GLU A 288 1.59 -18.83 -18.89
C GLU A 288 0.25 -19.56 -18.70
N GLY A 289 -0.50 -19.71 -19.79
CA GLY A 289 -1.82 -20.36 -19.77
C GLY A 289 -2.96 -19.53 -19.18
N LYS A 290 -2.71 -18.32 -18.65
CA LYS A 290 -3.76 -17.39 -18.23
C LYS A 290 -4.36 -16.66 -19.43
N ALA A 291 -5.62 -16.23 -19.29
CA ALA A 291 -6.34 -15.47 -20.30
C ALA A 291 -5.64 -14.16 -20.70
N ASN A 292 -6.09 -13.58 -21.81
CA ASN A 292 -5.60 -12.29 -22.34
C ASN A 292 -4.08 -12.26 -22.60
N GLY A 293 -3.52 -13.37 -23.10
CA GLY A 293 -2.09 -13.48 -23.38
C GLY A 293 -1.23 -13.48 -22.12
N GLY A 294 -1.70 -14.15 -21.07
CA GLY A 294 -1.00 -14.26 -19.79
C GLY A 294 -1.30 -13.14 -18.79
N MET A 295 -2.15 -12.17 -19.13
CA MET A 295 -2.54 -11.10 -18.21
C MET A 295 -3.41 -11.57 -17.04
N GLY A 296 -4.21 -12.62 -17.26
CA GLY A 296 -5.28 -13.04 -16.35
C GLY A 296 -6.67 -12.70 -16.91
N GLU A 297 -7.71 -13.14 -16.21
CA GLU A 297 -9.09 -12.74 -16.48
C GLU A 297 -9.27 -11.25 -16.18
N GLY A 298 -10.04 -10.54 -17.01
CA GLY A 298 -10.26 -9.10 -16.84
C GLY A 298 -10.81 -8.42 -18.08
N LYS A 299 -10.93 -7.10 -18.03
CA LYS A 299 -11.41 -6.25 -19.12
C LYS A 299 -10.27 -5.38 -19.64
N ILE A 300 -10.22 -5.20 -20.95
CA ILE A 300 -9.30 -4.26 -21.60
C ILE A 300 -10.11 -3.03 -21.98
N LEU A 301 -9.66 -1.86 -21.55
CA LEU A 301 -10.22 -0.56 -21.89
C LEU A 301 -9.21 0.22 -22.73
N ASP A 302 -9.70 0.96 -23.72
CA ASP A 302 -8.86 1.81 -24.57
C ASP A 302 -8.63 3.17 -23.90
N LEU A 303 -7.36 3.59 -23.79
CA LEU A 303 -7.06 4.83 -23.08
C LEU A 303 -7.62 6.06 -23.82
N ALA A 304 -7.64 6.05 -25.16
CA ALA A 304 -8.10 7.18 -25.94
C ALA A 304 -9.63 7.32 -25.92
N SER A 305 -10.37 6.20 -25.97
CA SER A 305 -11.84 6.24 -26.00
C SER A 305 -12.53 6.13 -24.65
N ASP A 306 -11.93 5.47 -23.65
CA ASP A 306 -12.64 5.14 -22.41
C ASP A 306 -12.21 6.01 -21.23
N PHE A 307 -11.06 6.69 -21.35
CA PHE A 307 -10.51 7.53 -20.29
C PHE A 307 -10.50 9.01 -20.65
N TYR A 308 -10.56 9.83 -19.62
CA TYR A 308 -10.11 11.20 -19.62
C TYR A 308 -8.74 11.24 -18.93
N VAL A 309 -7.71 11.66 -19.68
CA VAL A 309 -6.35 11.80 -19.16
C VAL A 309 -6.21 13.21 -18.58
N ALA A 310 -6.38 13.30 -17.26
CA ALA A 310 -6.29 14.56 -16.52
C ALA A 310 -4.83 14.98 -16.31
N LYS A 311 -4.55 16.28 -16.48
CA LYS A 311 -3.22 16.89 -16.33
C LYS A 311 -3.27 18.09 -15.39
N GLU A 312 -2.37 18.12 -14.42
CA GLU A 312 -2.36 19.09 -13.32
C GLU A 312 -2.42 20.56 -13.79
N LYS A 313 -1.64 20.94 -14.81
CA LYS A 313 -1.64 22.33 -15.34
C LYS A 313 -2.87 22.73 -16.17
N LYS A 314 -3.77 21.79 -16.47
CA LYS A 314 -4.90 21.99 -17.39
C LYS A 314 -6.24 21.73 -16.71
N ASP A 315 -6.30 20.71 -15.88
CA ASP A 315 -7.54 20.13 -15.39
C ASP A 315 -7.84 20.51 -13.94
N ASN A 316 -9.12 20.64 -13.65
CA ASN A 316 -9.64 20.96 -12.33
C ASN A 316 -10.84 20.08 -12.02
N ALA A 317 -11.42 20.25 -10.83
CA ALA A 317 -12.57 19.46 -10.40
C ALA A 317 -13.73 19.50 -11.40
N LYS A 318 -14.01 20.66 -11.99
CA LYS A 318 -15.09 20.84 -12.98
C LYS A 318 -14.85 20.04 -14.26
N SER A 319 -13.64 20.07 -14.84
CA SER A 319 -13.35 19.31 -16.08
C SER A 319 -13.39 17.80 -15.81
N ILE A 320 -12.85 17.37 -14.66
CA ILE A 320 -12.87 15.97 -14.23
C ILE A 320 -14.30 15.48 -13.99
N ASN A 321 -15.11 16.26 -13.27
CA ASN A 321 -16.51 15.94 -13.00
C ASN A 321 -17.35 15.88 -14.29
N ALA A 322 -17.09 16.76 -15.25
CA ALA A 322 -17.74 16.72 -16.55
C ALA A 322 -17.40 15.43 -17.32
N ALA A 323 -16.14 14.98 -17.28
CA ALA A 323 -15.71 13.73 -17.90
C ALA A 323 -16.37 12.50 -17.25
N LEU A 324 -16.41 12.45 -15.90
CA LEU A 324 -17.11 11.41 -15.14
C LEU A 324 -18.61 11.38 -15.48
N ALA A 325 -19.26 12.54 -15.53
CA ALA A 325 -20.66 12.67 -15.92
C ALA A 325 -20.91 12.20 -17.37
N ALA A 326 -19.94 12.40 -18.27
CA ALA A 326 -19.97 11.87 -19.64
C ALA A 326 -19.70 10.36 -19.72
N GLY A 327 -19.34 9.70 -18.62
CA GLY A 327 -19.09 8.25 -18.56
C GLY A 327 -17.67 7.83 -18.85
N LYS A 328 -16.72 8.78 -18.82
CA LYS A 328 -15.29 8.45 -18.89
C LYS A 328 -14.80 7.92 -17.56
N ASN A 329 -13.85 7.00 -17.63
CA ASN A 329 -12.92 6.72 -16.55
C ASN A 329 -11.89 7.86 -16.46
N ILE A 330 -11.15 7.96 -15.36
CA ILE A 330 -10.14 9.01 -15.18
C ILE A 330 -8.76 8.37 -15.02
N LEU A 331 -7.78 8.86 -15.77
CA LEU A 331 -6.36 8.64 -15.53
C LEU A 331 -5.73 9.96 -15.09
N PHE A 332 -5.24 10.04 -13.86
CA PHE A 332 -4.44 11.16 -13.38
C PHE A 332 -2.97 10.95 -13.73
N THR A 333 -2.41 11.83 -14.56
CA THR A 333 -0.96 11.85 -14.82
C THR A 333 -0.21 12.45 -13.62
N PRO A 334 1.11 12.26 -13.49
CA PRO A 334 1.86 12.71 -12.31
C PRO A 334 1.78 14.23 -12.12
N GLY A 335 1.30 14.66 -10.94
CA GLY A 335 1.11 16.06 -10.57
C GLY A 335 0.31 16.22 -9.28
N ILE A 336 0.14 17.46 -8.81
CA ILE A 336 -0.66 17.84 -7.64
C ILE A 336 -1.91 18.62 -8.09
N TYR A 337 -3.06 17.98 -8.03
CA TYR A 337 -4.34 18.52 -8.50
C TYR A 337 -5.09 19.20 -7.35
N HIS A 338 -5.24 20.52 -7.45
CA HIS A 338 -6.05 21.30 -6.50
C HIS A 338 -7.52 21.30 -6.96
N VAL A 339 -8.44 20.92 -6.07
CA VAL A 339 -9.87 20.74 -6.40
C VAL A 339 -10.79 21.62 -5.55
N ASP A 340 -11.44 22.58 -6.18
CA ASP A 340 -12.35 23.58 -5.58
C ASP A 340 -13.78 23.05 -5.34
N GLU A 341 -14.07 21.83 -5.78
CA GLU A 341 -15.21 21.01 -5.38
C GLU A 341 -14.80 19.52 -5.32
N PRO A 342 -15.54 18.65 -4.61
CA PRO A 342 -15.23 17.22 -4.64
C PRO A 342 -15.34 16.64 -6.05
N ILE A 343 -14.40 15.75 -6.40
CA ILE A 343 -14.53 14.89 -7.57
C ILE A 343 -15.62 13.84 -7.28
N LYS A 344 -16.64 13.75 -8.13
CA LYS A 344 -17.85 12.95 -7.92
C LYS A 344 -17.89 11.74 -8.85
N VAL A 345 -17.64 10.56 -8.30
CA VAL A 345 -17.68 9.29 -9.02
C VAL A 345 -19.03 8.62 -8.80
N THR A 346 -19.93 8.71 -9.78
CA THR A 346 -21.35 8.34 -9.59
C THR A 346 -21.82 7.15 -10.42
N LYS A 347 -21.04 6.70 -11.41
CA LYS A 347 -21.45 5.63 -12.33
C LYS A 347 -20.85 4.28 -11.93
N PRO A 348 -21.63 3.17 -11.95
CA PRO A 348 -21.10 1.85 -11.69
C PRO A 348 -19.91 1.49 -12.57
N GLY A 349 -18.94 0.75 -12.03
CA GLY A 349 -17.79 0.25 -12.79
C GLY A 349 -16.74 1.29 -13.16
N THR A 350 -16.89 2.55 -12.74
CA THR A 350 -15.94 3.62 -13.07
C THR A 350 -14.58 3.35 -12.46
N VAL A 351 -13.53 3.52 -13.27
CA VAL A 351 -12.13 3.45 -12.87
C VAL A 351 -11.56 4.86 -12.71
N VAL A 352 -10.98 5.12 -11.55
CA VAL A 352 -10.18 6.31 -11.24
C VAL A 352 -8.78 5.84 -10.89
N LEU A 353 -7.83 6.08 -11.78
CA LEU A 353 -6.46 5.57 -11.68
C LEU A 353 -5.47 6.74 -11.65
N GLY A 354 -4.54 6.74 -10.72
CA GLY A 354 -3.37 7.62 -10.72
C GLY A 354 -2.09 6.87 -11.08
N ILE A 355 -1.15 7.59 -11.70
CA ILE A 355 0.22 7.14 -11.94
C ILE A 355 1.23 8.20 -11.47
N GLY A 356 2.44 7.76 -11.13
CA GLY A 356 3.54 8.60 -10.65
C GLY A 356 3.18 9.37 -9.39
N GLU A 357 2.49 8.74 -8.45
CA GLU A 357 2.10 9.34 -7.16
C GLU A 357 1.26 10.62 -7.32
N ALA A 358 0.37 10.62 -8.32
CA ALA A 358 -0.60 11.70 -8.55
C ALA A 358 -1.35 12.04 -7.26
N THR A 359 -1.35 13.33 -6.92
CA THR A 359 -1.82 13.83 -5.62
C THR A 359 -3.03 14.73 -5.81
N ILE A 360 -4.05 14.62 -4.97
CA ILE A 360 -5.24 15.48 -4.99
C ILE A 360 -5.33 16.26 -3.68
N VAL A 361 -5.49 17.58 -3.78
CA VAL A 361 -5.58 18.51 -2.65
C VAL A 361 -6.97 19.16 -2.65
N PRO A 362 -7.84 18.88 -1.67
CA PRO A 362 -9.15 19.51 -1.60
C PRO A 362 -9.05 20.96 -1.14
N GLU A 363 -9.62 21.87 -1.93
CA GLU A 363 -9.72 23.28 -1.62
C GLU A 363 -11.14 23.71 -1.20
N ASN A 364 -12.06 22.77 -0.99
CA ASN A 364 -13.49 23.08 -0.84
C ASN A 364 -14.02 22.97 0.60
N GLY A 365 -13.21 22.53 1.56
CA GLY A 365 -13.64 22.34 2.94
C GLY A 365 -14.48 21.09 3.20
N ASP A 366 -14.85 20.34 2.17
CA ASP A 366 -15.63 19.10 2.27
C ASP A 366 -14.76 17.86 2.05
N ALA A 367 -14.47 17.51 0.79
CA ALA A 367 -13.76 16.29 0.40
C ALA A 367 -12.96 16.46 -0.90
N ALA A 368 -11.96 15.61 -1.12
CA ALA A 368 -11.27 15.53 -2.40
C ALA A 368 -12.05 14.68 -3.40
N LEU A 369 -12.57 13.53 -2.94
CA LEU A 369 -13.28 12.57 -3.76
C LEU A 369 -14.50 12.01 -3.01
N ARG A 370 -15.64 11.97 -3.69
CA ARG A 370 -16.88 11.33 -3.23
C ARG A 370 -17.32 10.30 -4.26
N CYS A 371 -17.43 9.06 -3.81
CA CYS A 371 -17.98 7.95 -4.59
C CYS A 371 -19.44 7.72 -4.18
N ALA A 372 -20.34 7.56 -5.15
CA ALA A 372 -21.69 7.13 -4.89
C ALA A 372 -21.74 5.67 -4.43
N ASP A 373 -22.84 5.27 -3.80
CA ASP A 373 -23.10 3.90 -3.36
C ASP A 373 -23.55 3.03 -4.55
N VAL A 374 -22.60 2.68 -5.42
CA VAL A 374 -22.83 1.95 -6.68
C VAL A 374 -21.81 0.83 -6.89
N ASP A 375 -22.20 -0.17 -7.68
CA ASP A 375 -21.38 -1.36 -7.95
C ASP A 375 -20.04 -1.03 -8.65
N GLY A 376 -18.98 -1.72 -8.23
CA GLY A 376 -17.80 -1.99 -9.03
C GLY A 376 -16.86 -0.80 -9.25
N LEU A 377 -16.99 0.25 -8.45
CA LEU A 377 -16.05 1.39 -8.50
C LEU A 377 -14.63 0.94 -8.19
N ILE A 378 -13.64 1.57 -8.83
CA ILE A 378 -12.23 1.33 -8.56
C ILE A 378 -11.53 2.68 -8.43
N VAL A 379 -10.88 2.91 -7.29
CA VAL A 379 -10.02 4.07 -7.05
C VAL A 379 -8.64 3.56 -6.70
N ALA A 380 -7.63 3.92 -7.50
CA ALA A 380 -6.31 3.34 -7.35
C ALA A 380 -5.15 4.31 -7.58
N GLY A 381 -4.07 4.19 -6.78
CA GLY A 381 -2.78 4.86 -7.02
C GLY A 381 -2.83 6.38 -6.86
N LEU A 382 -3.49 6.87 -5.81
CA LEU A 382 -3.65 8.30 -5.55
C LEU A 382 -3.19 8.66 -4.14
N ILE A 383 -2.55 9.82 -4.03
CA ILE A 383 -2.28 10.49 -2.76
C ILE A 383 -3.35 11.57 -2.55
N PHE A 384 -3.89 11.66 -1.33
CA PHE A 384 -4.73 12.76 -0.88
C PHE A 384 -3.98 13.55 0.16
N ASP A 385 -3.83 14.85 -0.04
CA ASP A 385 -2.99 15.71 0.81
C ASP A 385 -3.78 16.92 1.30
N ALA A 386 -3.47 17.40 2.51
CA ALA A 386 -4.14 18.57 3.08
C ALA A 386 -3.26 19.80 3.00
N GLU A 387 -3.73 20.84 2.30
CA GLU A 387 -3.19 22.20 2.38
C GLU A 387 -4.13 23.20 3.08
N ARG A 388 -5.32 22.73 3.45
CA ARG A 388 -6.32 23.48 4.21
C ARG A 388 -7.19 22.53 5.02
N ALA A 389 -8.18 23.08 5.74
CA ALA A 389 -9.18 22.28 6.43
C ALA A 389 -10.15 21.61 5.45
N SER A 390 -10.39 20.31 5.60
CA SER A 390 -11.49 19.56 5.00
C SER A 390 -12.23 18.74 6.05
N LYS A 391 -13.43 18.25 5.72
CA LYS A 391 -14.12 17.26 6.57
C LYS A 391 -13.57 15.86 6.30
N ARG A 392 -13.36 15.54 5.03
CA ARG A 392 -12.95 14.23 4.51
C ARG A 392 -11.85 14.39 3.47
N PHE A 393 -11.14 13.30 3.15
CA PHE A 393 -10.45 13.20 1.86
C PHE A 393 -11.28 12.36 0.89
N VAL A 394 -11.62 11.13 1.28
CA VAL A 394 -12.38 10.20 0.46
C VAL A 394 -13.62 9.73 1.22
N VAL A 395 -14.75 9.74 0.52
CA VAL A 395 -16.02 9.17 1.00
C VAL A 395 -16.49 8.12 0.01
N VAL A 396 -16.73 6.89 0.47
CA VAL A 396 -17.23 5.78 -0.35
C VAL A 396 -18.66 5.45 0.06
N GLY A 397 -19.62 5.90 -0.75
CA GLY A 397 -21.03 5.97 -0.42
C GLY A 397 -21.33 7.23 0.40
N ASP A 398 -22.35 8.01 0.04
CA ASP A 398 -22.69 9.26 0.75
C ASP A 398 -23.21 9.06 2.18
N GLY A 399 -23.55 7.82 2.54
CA GLY A 399 -23.96 7.38 3.86
C GLY A 399 -24.25 5.87 3.83
N LYS A 400 -24.27 5.23 5.01
CA LYS A 400 -24.56 3.79 5.06
C LYS A 400 -25.98 3.53 4.55
N THR A 401 -26.10 2.61 3.60
CA THR A 401 -27.40 2.09 3.13
C THR A 401 -27.49 0.58 3.39
N GLY A 402 -28.65 -0.01 3.07
CA GLY A 402 -28.82 -1.48 3.10
C GLY A 402 -28.32 -2.19 1.83
N ALA A 403 -27.82 -1.47 0.82
CA ALA A 403 -27.38 -2.06 -0.44
C ALA A 403 -26.14 -2.94 -0.24
N ARG A 404 -26.11 -4.12 -0.86
CA ARG A 404 -24.95 -5.02 -0.84
C ARG A 404 -24.29 -5.05 -2.20
N HIS A 405 -22.97 -4.97 -2.20
CA HIS A 405 -22.12 -4.93 -3.40
C HIS A 405 -21.21 -6.14 -3.50
N ALA A 406 -21.44 -7.23 -2.76
CA ALA A 406 -20.56 -8.40 -2.67
C ALA A 406 -20.09 -9.00 -4.03
N LYS A 407 -20.89 -8.89 -5.10
CA LYS A 407 -20.52 -9.37 -6.45
C LYS A 407 -19.69 -8.38 -7.26
N ALA A 408 -19.74 -7.11 -6.91
CA ALA A 408 -19.06 -6.01 -7.56
C ALA A 408 -18.79 -4.90 -6.52
N PRO A 409 -17.88 -5.14 -5.54
CA PRO A 409 -17.64 -4.16 -4.49
C PRO A 409 -16.86 -2.96 -5.04
N ALA A 410 -16.86 -1.87 -4.29
CA ALA A 410 -15.90 -0.80 -4.49
C ALA A 410 -14.50 -1.29 -4.09
N PHE A 411 -13.48 -1.02 -4.90
CA PHE A 411 -12.08 -1.32 -4.62
C PHE A 411 -11.28 -0.03 -4.45
N LEU A 412 -10.59 0.10 -3.32
CA LEU A 412 -9.66 1.18 -2.99
C LEU A 412 -8.25 0.58 -2.91
N ILE A 413 -7.35 0.95 -3.82
CA ILE A 413 -6.07 0.25 -3.99
C ILE A 413 -4.90 1.24 -4.02
N ASP A 414 -3.88 1.04 -3.19
CA ASP A 414 -2.71 1.96 -3.13
C ASP A 414 -3.12 3.42 -2.91
N LEU A 415 -4.02 3.66 -1.96
CA LEU A 415 -4.43 5.02 -1.60
C LEU A 415 -3.63 5.53 -0.40
N VAL A 416 -3.12 6.74 -0.52
CA VAL A 416 -2.32 7.38 0.53
C VAL A 416 -3.04 8.64 1.00
N TYR A 417 -3.03 8.91 2.30
CA TYR A 417 -3.64 10.09 2.88
C TYR A 417 -2.65 10.78 3.81
N ARG A 418 -2.39 12.06 3.58
CA ARG A 418 -1.43 12.84 4.35
C ARG A 418 -2.09 14.07 4.96
N VAL A 419 -1.84 14.27 6.26
CA VAL A 419 -2.33 15.44 6.99
C VAL A 419 -1.16 16.18 7.62
N GLY A 420 -0.71 17.26 6.98
CA GLY A 420 0.50 18.00 7.36
C GLY A 420 1.78 17.37 6.81
N GLY A 421 2.94 17.88 7.23
CA GLY A 421 4.26 17.46 6.74
C GLY A 421 4.68 18.14 5.44
N THR A 422 3.73 18.45 4.57
CA THR A 422 3.93 19.17 3.29
C THR A 422 3.27 20.55 3.28
N GLY A 423 3.83 21.43 2.45
CA GLY A 423 3.11 22.58 1.91
C GLY A 423 2.54 23.53 2.96
N LYS A 424 1.23 23.76 2.90
CA LYS A 424 0.50 24.71 3.76
C LYS A 424 -0.16 24.00 4.95
N PRO A 425 -0.55 24.72 6.01
CA PRO A 425 -1.27 24.12 7.13
C PRO A 425 -2.57 23.43 6.70
N GLY A 426 -2.60 22.11 6.78
CA GLY A 426 -3.73 21.27 6.40
C GLY A 426 -4.29 20.44 7.56
N LYS A 427 -5.60 20.22 7.55
CA LYS A 427 -6.28 19.35 8.51
C LYS A 427 -7.47 18.66 7.87
N THR A 428 -7.80 17.46 8.32
CA THR A 428 -9.05 16.77 7.97
C THR A 428 -9.68 16.21 9.24
N GLU A 429 -11.00 16.03 9.30
CA GLU A 429 -11.59 15.33 10.44
C GLU A 429 -11.38 13.82 10.33
N VAL A 430 -11.64 13.25 9.15
CA VAL A 430 -11.44 11.83 8.83
C VAL A 430 -10.78 11.73 7.47
N CYS A 431 -9.76 10.89 7.28
CA CYS A 431 -9.16 10.75 5.95
C CYS A 431 -10.08 9.93 5.02
N LEU A 432 -10.43 8.71 5.44
CA LEU A 432 -11.27 7.79 4.66
C LEU A 432 -12.55 7.44 5.42
N GLU A 433 -13.71 7.73 4.82
CA GLU A 433 -15.01 7.26 5.31
C GLU A 433 -15.58 6.22 4.34
N VAL A 434 -15.81 5.00 4.84
CA VAL A 434 -16.35 3.88 4.05
C VAL A 434 -17.77 3.57 4.52
N ASN A 435 -18.75 3.96 3.72
CA ASN A 435 -20.16 3.76 3.98
C ASN A 435 -20.75 2.59 3.18
N SER A 436 -20.28 2.37 1.96
CA SER A 436 -20.73 1.26 1.11
C SER A 436 -20.39 -0.09 1.72
N ASN A 437 -21.37 -0.98 1.74
CA ASN A 437 -21.18 -2.36 2.19
C ASN A 437 -20.28 -3.12 1.18
N ASP A 438 -19.60 -4.17 1.66
CA ASP A 438 -18.72 -5.05 0.86
C ASP A 438 -17.46 -4.40 0.28
N ALA A 439 -17.21 -3.10 0.51
CA ALA A 439 -16.03 -2.42 -0.04
C ALA A 439 -14.71 -3.12 0.37
N ILE A 440 -13.75 -3.12 -0.54
CA ILE A 440 -12.43 -3.72 -0.35
C ILE A 440 -11.38 -2.61 -0.36
N VAL A 441 -10.58 -2.55 0.70
CA VAL A 441 -9.40 -1.67 0.81
C VAL A 441 -8.15 -2.55 0.72
N ASP A 442 -7.40 -2.45 -0.37
CA ASP A 442 -6.19 -3.24 -0.62
C ASP A 442 -4.96 -2.33 -0.70
N HIS A 443 -4.20 -2.30 0.39
CA HIS A 443 -3.10 -1.38 0.64
C HIS A 443 -3.55 0.08 0.75
N THR A 444 -3.45 0.62 1.96
CA THR A 444 -3.54 2.07 2.19
C THR A 444 -2.61 2.49 3.29
N TRP A 445 -2.04 3.70 3.14
CA TRP A 445 -1.37 4.38 4.23
C TRP A 445 -2.10 5.67 4.56
N ILE A 446 -2.56 5.78 5.80
CA ILE A 446 -3.28 6.95 6.29
C ILE A 446 -2.44 7.57 7.41
N TRP A 447 -1.84 8.73 7.13
CA TRP A 447 -0.78 9.29 7.96
C TRP A 447 -1.10 10.72 8.36
N ARG A 448 -1.32 10.95 9.66
CA ARG A 448 -1.23 12.28 10.24
C ARG A 448 0.24 12.58 10.51
N ALA A 449 0.79 13.59 9.85
CA ALA A 449 2.22 13.82 9.86
C ALA A 449 2.85 13.97 11.26
N ASP A 450 3.87 13.17 11.54
CA ASP A 450 4.69 13.26 12.76
C ASP A 450 5.93 14.15 12.58
N HIS A 451 6.35 14.40 11.33
CA HIS A 451 7.49 15.24 10.97
C HIS A 451 7.23 16.05 9.68
N GLY A 452 8.08 17.04 9.42
CA GLY A 452 7.94 17.99 8.33
C GLY A 452 7.27 19.29 8.75
N ASP A 453 6.79 20.06 7.78
CA ASP A 453 6.18 21.36 8.04
C ASP A 453 4.78 21.21 8.65
N HIS A 454 4.41 22.17 9.50
CA HIS A 454 3.06 22.26 10.09
C HIS A 454 2.58 21.01 10.83
N THR A 455 3.49 20.29 11.49
CA THR A 455 3.18 19.14 12.35
C THR A 455 3.11 19.53 13.83
N GLY A 456 2.32 18.77 14.58
CA GLY A 456 2.13 18.94 16.01
C GLY A 456 0.65 18.95 16.42
N TRP A 457 0.39 18.77 17.71
CA TRP A 457 -0.95 18.48 18.24
C TRP A 457 -2.05 19.44 17.79
N THR A 458 -1.70 20.71 17.55
CA THR A 458 -2.65 21.73 17.09
C THR A 458 -2.48 22.12 15.62
N ALA A 459 -1.37 21.78 14.98
CA ALA A 459 -1.00 22.25 13.65
C ALA A 459 -1.70 21.43 12.55
N ASN A 460 -1.63 20.10 12.63
CA ASN A 460 -2.23 19.16 11.68
C ASN A 460 -3.31 18.29 12.35
N LYS A 461 -4.28 18.94 13.00
CA LYS A 461 -5.35 18.23 13.73
C LYS A 461 -6.09 17.24 12.83
N SER A 462 -6.26 16.02 13.30
CA SER A 462 -7.09 15.02 12.62
C SER A 462 -7.63 14.00 13.60
N LYS A 463 -8.94 13.74 13.54
CA LYS A 463 -9.62 12.90 14.54
C LYS A 463 -9.36 11.43 14.27
N ASN A 464 -9.73 10.94 13.10
CA ASN A 464 -9.62 9.52 12.75
C ASN A 464 -8.94 9.36 11.40
N GLY A 465 -8.20 8.27 11.23
CA GLY A 465 -7.66 7.91 9.93
C GLY A 465 -8.77 7.35 9.04
N ILE A 466 -9.43 6.30 9.52
CA ILE A 466 -10.52 5.64 8.80
C ILE A 466 -11.74 5.42 9.70
N VAL A 467 -12.92 5.68 9.14
CA VAL A 467 -14.22 5.33 9.73
C VAL A 467 -14.95 4.38 8.78
N VAL A 468 -15.25 3.17 9.25
CA VAL A 468 -15.96 2.13 8.48
C VAL A 468 -17.37 1.97 9.03
N ASN A 469 -18.37 2.45 8.28
CA ASN A 469 -19.78 2.30 8.61
C ASN A 469 -20.41 1.09 7.88
N GLY A 470 -19.93 0.78 6.66
CA GLY A 470 -20.44 -0.31 5.84
C GLY A 470 -20.17 -1.69 6.43
N ASP A 471 -21.11 -2.61 6.19
CA ASP A 471 -21.04 -4.02 6.59
C ASP A 471 -20.27 -4.85 5.55
N GLY A 472 -19.56 -5.89 5.97
CA GLY A 472 -18.81 -6.79 5.09
C GLY A 472 -17.55 -6.18 4.46
N VAL A 473 -17.12 -4.99 4.92
CA VAL A 473 -15.91 -4.33 4.43
C VAL A 473 -14.68 -5.18 4.77
N THR A 474 -13.76 -5.31 3.82
CA THR A 474 -12.50 -6.06 4.00
C THR A 474 -11.29 -5.16 3.73
N CYS A 475 -10.32 -5.16 4.64
CA CYS A 475 -9.05 -4.46 4.48
C CYS A 475 -7.88 -5.45 4.41
N TYR A 476 -6.97 -5.26 3.45
CA TYR A 476 -5.70 -5.95 3.30
C TYR A 476 -4.56 -4.93 3.38
N GLY A 477 -3.58 -5.14 4.26
CA GLY A 477 -2.43 -4.24 4.38
C GLY A 477 -2.84 -2.82 4.80
N LEU A 478 -3.44 -2.69 5.98
CA LEU A 478 -3.88 -1.41 6.54
C LEU A 478 -2.75 -0.75 7.35
N PHE A 479 -2.32 0.44 6.96
CA PHE A 479 -1.33 1.25 7.70
C PHE A 479 -2.00 2.57 8.10
N VAL A 480 -2.13 2.84 9.39
CA VAL A 480 -2.84 4.04 9.89
C VAL A 480 -2.11 4.60 11.09
N GLU A 481 -1.73 5.87 11.09
CA GLU A 481 -0.79 6.40 12.09
C GLU A 481 -1.13 7.81 12.60
N HIS A 482 -0.85 7.98 13.90
CA HIS A 482 -0.72 9.26 14.62
C HIS A 482 -1.98 10.10 14.83
N PHE A 483 -3.18 9.56 14.70
CA PHE A 483 -4.42 10.32 14.84
C PHE A 483 -4.74 10.67 16.31
N GLN A 484 -5.50 11.75 16.50
CA GLN A 484 -5.80 12.31 17.83
C GLN A 484 -6.89 11.54 18.57
N GLU A 485 -7.80 10.89 17.85
CA GLU A 485 -8.79 9.97 18.42
C GLU A 485 -8.47 8.54 17.97
N HIS A 486 -9.47 7.70 17.73
CA HIS A 486 -9.27 6.35 17.23
C HIS A 486 -8.73 6.39 15.80
N ASP A 487 -7.56 5.82 15.54
CA ASP A 487 -6.95 5.81 14.21
C ASP A 487 -7.86 5.04 13.24
N VAL A 488 -8.34 3.88 13.68
CA VAL A 488 -9.36 3.07 13.01
C VAL A 488 -10.62 3.00 13.88
N LEU A 489 -11.76 3.45 13.34
CA LEU A 489 -13.08 3.29 13.96
C LEU A 489 -14.00 2.46 13.07
N TRP A 490 -14.32 1.25 13.54
CA TRP A 490 -15.16 0.29 12.83
C TRP A 490 -16.54 0.19 13.45
N LYS A 491 -17.59 0.39 12.64
CA LYS A 491 -19.00 0.39 13.07
C LYS A 491 -19.87 -0.60 12.31
N GLY A 492 -19.42 -1.09 11.16
CA GLY A 492 -20.13 -2.10 10.37
C GLY A 492 -19.94 -3.52 10.90
N GLU A 493 -20.91 -4.39 10.63
CA GLU A 493 -20.88 -5.83 10.88
C GLU A 493 -20.03 -6.57 9.84
N ASP A 494 -19.61 -7.79 10.16
CA ASP A 494 -18.89 -8.70 9.24
C ASP A 494 -17.59 -8.13 8.66
N GLY A 495 -16.98 -7.19 9.38
CA GLY A 495 -15.71 -6.60 8.99
C GLY A 495 -14.57 -7.60 9.04
N ARG A 496 -13.64 -7.50 8.07
CA ARG A 496 -12.41 -8.30 8.04
C ARG A 496 -11.18 -7.43 7.85
N VAL A 497 -10.16 -7.60 8.69
CA VAL A 497 -8.87 -6.94 8.53
C VAL A 497 -7.75 -7.98 8.54
N PHE A 498 -6.97 -8.00 7.47
CA PHE A 498 -5.76 -8.79 7.36
C PHE A 498 -4.59 -7.81 7.34
N PHE A 499 -3.87 -7.79 8.46
CA PHE A 499 -2.78 -6.87 8.76
C PHE A 499 -3.22 -5.44 9.12
N LEU A 500 -2.75 -4.99 10.28
CA LEU A 500 -2.68 -3.59 10.67
C LEU A 500 -1.26 -3.28 11.13
N GLN A 501 -0.73 -2.16 10.68
CA GLN A 501 0.34 -1.46 11.37
C GLN A 501 -0.17 -0.09 11.81
N ASN A 502 0.15 0.27 13.06
CA ASN A 502 -0.15 1.55 13.66
C ASN A 502 0.99 2.02 14.54
N GLU A 503 1.30 3.31 14.45
CA GLU A 503 1.96 4.06 15.50
C GLU A 503 0.97 5.05 16.10
N LYS A 504 0.94 5.13 17.44
CA LYS A 504 0.15 6.17 18.10
C LYS A 504 0.75 7.55 17.90
N CYS A 505 -0.06 8.59 18.12
CA CYS A 505 0.38 9.98 18.03
C CYS A 505 1.56 10.24 18.97
N TYR A 506 2.59 10.93 18.48
CA TYR A 506 3.80 11.19 19.26
C TYR A 506 3.61 12.32 20.27
N ASP A 507 2.64 13.18 19.99
CA ASP A 507 2.48 14.52 20.52
C ASP A 507 1.22 14.78 21.38
N PRO A 508 0.60 13.80 22.06
CA PRO A 508 -0.50 14.09 22.96
C PRO A 508 -0.02 14.98 24.13
N PRO A 509 -0.75 16.05 24.50
CA PRO A 509 -0.29 16.99 25.53
C PRO A 509 -0.27 16.42 26.94
N GLY A 510 -0.88 15.26 27.17
CA GLY A 510 -1.04 14.67 28.50
C GLY A 510 -2.40 14.00 28.68
N ASN A 511 -2.49 13.00 29.55
CA ASN A 511 -3.74 12.29 29.83
C ASN A 511 -4.83 13.16 30.48
N ALA A 512 -4.54 14.37 30.95
CA ALA A 512 -5.58 15.30 31.41
C ALA A 512 -6.45 15.86 30.26
N THR A 513 -5.91 15.86 29.03
CA THR A 513 -6.58 16.43 27.84
C THR A 513 -6.80 15.40 26.74
N TRP A 514 -6.16 14.23 26.84
CA TRP A 514 -6.27 13.13 25.91
C TRP A 514 -6.86 11.90 26.60
N MET A 515 -8.20 11.88 26.66
CA MET A 515 -9.01 10.81 27.23
C MET A 515 -10.20 10.51 26.34
N SER A 516 -10.60 9.25 26.31
CA SER A 516 -11.81 8.74 25.63
C SER A 516 -12.89 8.34 26.66
N HIS A 517 -14.02 7.83 26.17
CA HIS A 517 -15.15 7.35 26.98
C HIS A 517 -15.66 8.38 28.00
N GLY A 518 -15.71 9.66 27.59
CA GLY A 518 -16.15 10.76 28.45
C GLY A 518 -15.20 11.02 29.63
N GLY A 519 -13.90 10.81 29.45
CA GLY A 519 -12.90 11.03 30.50
C GLY A 519 -12.68 9.83 31.41
N LYS A 520 -13.09 8.62 31.01
CA LYS A 520 -12.94 7.39 31.82
C LYS A 520 -11.73 6.55 31.44
N LYS A 521 -11.24 6.67 30.21
CA LYS A 521 -10.07 5.95 29.71
C LYS A 521 -9.01 6.89 29.19
N LYS A 522 -7.74 6.56 29.44
CA LYS A 522 -6.58 7.29 28.94
C LYS A 522 -6.39 7.01 27.45
N GLY A 523 -6.31 8.08 26.66
CA GLY A 523 -6.08 8.00 25.23
C GLY A 523 -7.23 7.37 24.44
N TYR A 524 -6.99 7.19 23.14
CA TYR A 524 -7.90 6.59 22.19
C TYR A 524 -7.20 5.41 21.52
N ALA A 525 -7.86 4.24 21.52
CA ALA A 525 -7.33 3.01 20.93
C ALA A 525 -6.98 3.19 19.46
N ALA A 526 -5.91 2.53 19.02
CA ALA A 526 -5.52 2.45 17.62
C ALA A 526 -6.59 1.80 16.75
N TYR A 527 -7.23 0.77 17.29
CA TYR A 527 -8.27 0.01 16.61
C TYR A 527 -9.50 -0.14 17.49
N LYS A 528 -10.58 0.59 17.16
CA LYS A 528 -11.85 0.54 17.87
C LYS A 528 -12.93 -0.10 17.02
N VAL A 529 -13.49 -1.22 17.47
CA VAL A 529 -14.77 -1.76 16.97
C VAL A 529 -15.88 -1.28 17.91
N ALA A 530 -16.93 -0.69 17.34
CA ALA A 530 -18.04 -0.12 18.09
C ALA A 530 -18.82 -1.19 18.87
N ASP A 531 -19.28 -0.84 20.07
CA ASP A 531 -19.86 -1.77 21.06
C ASP A 531 -21.08 -2.56 20.55
N GLY A 532 -21.78 -2.01 19.56
CA GLY A 532 -22.93 -2.63 18.93
C GLY A 532 -22.58 -3.83 18.03
N VAL A 533 -21.37 -3.89 17.49
CA VAL A 533 -20.95 -4.90 16.50
C VAL A 533 -20.96 -6.30 17.10
N LYS A 534 -21.50 -7.27 16.37
CA LYS A 534 -21.59 -8.67 16.82
C LYS A 534 -20.62 -9.59 16.09
N ARG A 535 -20.24 -9.26 14.86
CA ARG A 535 -19.31 -10.04 14.05
C ARG A 535 -18.22 -9.16 13.48
N HIS A 536 -16.98 -9.49 13.78
CA HIS A 536 -15.80 -8.79 13.29
C HIS A 536 -14.57 -9.69 13.39
N TYR A 537 -13.73 -9.69 12.38
CA TYR A 537 -12.49 -10.45 12.37
C TYR A 537 -11.31 -9.55 12.03
N ALA A 538 -10.26 -9.59 12.84
CA ALA A 538 -9.01 -8.91 12.53
C ALA A 538 -7.81 -9.76 12.94
N VAL A 539 -6.79 -9.86 12.09
CA VAL A 539 -5.61 -10.68 12.34
C VAL A 539 -4.30 -9.98 11.95
N GLY A 540 -3.27 -10.12 12.79
CA GLY A 540 -1.95 -9.55 12.55
C GLY A 540 -1.92 -8.05 12.80
N LEU A 541 -2.23 -7.61 14.02
CA LEU A 541 -2.32 -6.18 14.37
C LEU A 541 -1.08 -5.76 15.17
N GLY A 542 -0.33 -4.78 14.68
CA GLY A 542 0.78 -4.14 15.41
C GLY A 542 0.44 -2.71 15.81
N VAL A 543 0.60 -2.38 17.10
CA VAL A 543 0.36 -1.04 17.66
C VAL A 543 1.59 -0.57 18.44
N TYR A 544 2.24 0.50 18.01
CA TYR A 544 3.54 0.89 18.56
C TYR A 544 3.42 2.13 19.46
N ASP A 545 4.08 2.06 20.60
CA ASP A 545 4.26 3.14 21.56
C ASP A 545 5.48 3.97 21.19
N VAL A 546 5.23 5.18 20.69
CA VAL A 546 6.29 6.14 20.38
C VAL A 546 6.32 7.30 21.38
N PHE A 547 5.18 7.95 21.67
CA PHE A 547 5.02 9.06 22.63
C PHE A 547 6.29 9.90 22.94
N ILE A 548 6.99 10.41 21.91
CA ILE A 548 8.28 11.12 22.07
C ILE A 548 8.17 12.64 22.19
N ASN A 549 7.02 13.23 21.85
CA ASN A 549 6.80 14.68 21.75
C ASN A 549 5.72 15.17 22.73
N THR A 550 5.67 14.60 23.94
CA THR A 550 4.61 14.87 24.95
C THR A 550 4.85 16.13 25.80
N ASN A 551 5.84 16.96 25.44
CA ASN A 551 6.29 18.12 26.23
C ASN A 551 6.67 17.77 27.68
N GLY A 552 7.29 16.59 27.87
CA GLY A 552 7.74 16.11 29.18
C GLY A 552 6.64 15.49 30.04
N ASN A 553 5.40 15.40 29.55
CA ASN A 553 4.31 14.78 30.27
C ASN A 553 4.39 13.25 30.20
N SER A 554 4.02 12.62 31.30
CA SER A 554 3.73 11.19 31.31
C SER A 554 2.42 10.93 30.58
N VAL A 555 2.45 10.01 29.62
CA VAL A 555 1.29 9.68 28.77
C VAL A 555 1.16 8.17 28.66
N PHE A 556 -0.02 7.66 28.99
CA PHE A 556 -0.38 6.27 28.79
C PHE A 556 -1.61 6.15 27.90
N LEU A 557 -1.68 5.06 27.15
CA LEU A 557 -2.90 4.56 26.52
C LEU A 557 -3.42 3.37 27.32
N ASP A 558 -4.70 3.36 27.67
CA ASP A 558 -5.25 2.22 28.44
C ASP A 558 -5.32 0.95 27.59
N ASP A 559 -5.82 1.07 26.36
CA ASP A 559 -6.02 -0.07 25.45
C ASP A 559 -5.54 0.28 24.05
N ALA A 560 -4.62 -0.52 23.49
CA ALA A 560 -4.25 -0.42 22.08
C ALA A 560 -5.43 -0.77 21.15
N ILE A 561 -6.21 -1.77 21.53
CA ILE A 561 -7.35 -2.29 20.77
C ILE A 561 -8.59 -2.32 21.68
N GLU A 562 -9.71 -1.82 21.18
CA GLU A 562 -10.99 -1.85 21.87
C GLU A 562 -12.05 -2.52 21.00
N VAL A 563 -12.67 -3.58 21.50
CA VAL A 563 -13.69 -4.35 20.75
C VAL A 563 -14.86 -4.78 21.63
N PRO A 564 -16.00 -5.20 21.06
CA PRO A 564 -17.06 -5.83 21.85
C PRO A 564 -16.64 -7.20 22.40
N ASP A 565 -17.11 -7.54 23.61
CA ASP A 565 -16.98 -8.87 24.21
C ASP A 565 -17.96 -9.89 23.59
N ALA A 566 -18.10 -9.88 22.26
CA ALA A 566 -19.00 -10.75 21.53
C ALA A 566 -18.27 -12.01 21.01
N PRO A 567 -18.89 -13.20 21.01
CA PRO A 567 -18.27 -14.42 20.46
C PRO A 567 -17.94 -14.33 18.97
N GLY A 568 -18.68 -13.53 18.20
CA GLY A 568 -18.41 -13.29 16.78
C GLY A 568 -17.34 -12.22 16.52
N VAL A 569 -16.83 -11.56 17.56
CA VAL A 569 -15.74 -10.59 17.46
C VAL A 569 -14.44 -11.28 17.87
N VAL A 570 -13.50 -11.34 16.94
CA VAL A 570 -12.26 -12.10 17.08
C VAL A 570 -11.09 -11.24 16.63
N ILE A 571 -10.10 -11.10 17.52
CA ILE A 571 -8.78 -10.54 17.21
C ILE A 571 -7.77 -11.67 17.33
N GLU A 572 -6.95 -11.88 16.31
CA GLU A 572 -5.86 -12.87 16.33
C GLU A 572 -4.52 -12.19 16.10
N ASN A 573 -3.49 -12.67 16.79
CA ASN A 573 -2.11 -12.23 16.59
C ASN A 573 -1.95 -10.71 16.64
N ALA A 574 -2.15 -10.13 17.82
CA ALA A 574 -1.95 -8.71 18.08
C ALA A 574 -0.72 -8.47 18.96
N CYS A 575 0.04 -7.42 18.67
CA CYS A 575 1.19 -7.02 19.47
C CYS A 575 1.23 -5.52 19.75
N THR A 576 1.84 -5.19 20.88
CA THR A 576 2.30 -3.84 21.17
C THR A 576 3.82 -3.81 21.22
N VAL A 577 4.43 -2.77 20.67
CA VAL A 577 5.89 -2.62 20.59
C VAL A 577 6.33 -1.32 21.23
N GLU A 578 7.34 -1.42 22.07
CA GLU A 578 7.96 -0.30 22.76
C GLU A 578 9.05 0.35 21.90
N ILE A 579 8.83 1.59 21.44
CA ILE A 579 9.79 2.36 20.62
C ILE A 579 10.02 3.81 21.09
N ALA A 580 9.43 4.20 22.21
CA ALA A 580 9.65 5.51 22.82
C ALA A 580 11.10 5.70 23.33
N ASN A 581 11.46 6.94 23.67
CA ASN A 581 12.81 7.26 24.15
C ASN A 581 12.99 6.84 25.62
N GLY A 582 13.96 5.96 25.89
CA GLY A 582 14.30 5.47 27.24
C GLY A 582 14.72 6.56 28.24
N ASP A 583 15.27 7.68 27.77
CA ASP A 583 15.61 8.84 28.61
C ASP A 583 14.46 9.84 28.75
N GLY A 584 13.35 9.63 28.02
CA GLY A 584 12.18 10.48 27.97
C GLY A 584 11.26 10.38 29.20
N PRO A 585 10.10 11.08 29.16
CA PRO A 585 9.09 10.94 30.19
C PRO A 585 8.53 9.52 30.23
N LEU A 586 7.87 9.18 31.35
CA LEU A 586 7.30 7.87 31.51
C LEU A 586 6.05 7.70 30.63
N VAL A 587 6.11 6.81 29.64
CA VAL A 587 5.04 6.58 28.67
C VAL A 587 4.77 5.08 28.51
N GLY A 588 3.63 4.72 27.92
CA GLY A 588 3.28 3.30 27.79
C GLY A 588 1.91 3.00 27.21
N ILE A 589 1.68 1.71 26.97
CA ILE A 589 0.36 1.12 26.70
C ILE A 589 0.07 0.11 27.82
N ASN A 590 -1.06 0.28 28.51
CA ASN A 590 -1.39 -0.53 29.69
C ASN A 590 -1.90 -1.94 29.33
N ALA A 591 -2.59 -2.08 28.20
CA ALA A 591 -3.11 -3.35 27.72
C ALA A 591 -3.19 -3.40 26.19
N ILE A 592 -3.11 -4.62 25.64
CA ILE A 592 -3.20 -4.84 24.19
C ILE A 592 -4.65 -4.76 23.74
N VAL A 593 -5.57 -5.42 24.44
CA VAL A 593 -7.00 -5.47 24.09
C VAL A 593 -7.90 -5.54 25.31
N ASN A 594 -8.85 -4.61 25.45
CA ASN A 594 -9.88 -4.60 26.51
C ASN A 594 -9.36 -4.93 27.93
N GLY A 595 -8.27 -4.30 28.36
CA GLY A 595 -7.64 -4.48 29.66
C GLY A 595 -6.80 -5.76 29.79
N GLN A 596 -6.61 -6.52 28.70
CA GLN A 596 -5.88 -7.78 28.66
C GLN A 596 -4.62 -7.68 27.78
N GLY A 597 -3.63 -8.49 28.14
CA GLY A 597 -2.27 -8.40 27.61
C GLY A 597 -1.33 -7.66 28.56
N HIS A 598 -0.05 -7.97 28.49
CA HIS A 598 0.97 -7.31 29.31
C HIS A 598 1.22 -5.88 28.82
N ALA A 599 1.48 -4.97 29.77
CA ALA A 599 1.80 -3.59 29.48
C ALA A 599 3.19 -3.43 28.85
N ILE A 600 3.39 -2.34 28.12
CA ILE A 600 4.71 -1.82 27.75
C ILE A 600 4.90 -0.44 28.38
N LYS A 601 6.13 -0.13 28.79
CA LYS A 601 6.44 1.12 29.49
C LYS A 601 7.89 1.55 29.25
N THR A 602 8.05 2.77 28.76
CA THR A 602 9.34 3.41 28.50
C THR A 602 9.53 4.67 29.33
N GLY A 603 10.79 5.11 29.45
CA GLY A 603 11.16 6.41 29.99
C GLY A 603 12.06 6.30 31.21
N LYS A 604 12.56 7.44 31.68
CA LYS A 604 13.57 7.51 32.73
C LYS A 604 13.10 6.81 34.00
N GLY A 605 13.89 5.85 34.49
CA GLY A 605 13.60 5.09 35.71
C GLY A 605 12.48 4.05 35.57
N SER A 606 12.00 3.79 34.35
CA SER A 606 11.04 2.71 34.07
C SER A 606 11.61 1.32 34.39
N GLY A 607 12.94 1.16 34.31
CA GLY A 607 13.60 -0.15 34.28
C GLY A 607 13.30 -0.91 32.98
N GLY A 608 12.53 -0.31 32.06
CA GLY A 608 12.11 -0.84 30.78
C GLY A 608 13.03 -0.34 29.66
N GLY A 609 13.28 -1.25 28.72
CA GLY A 609 13.80 -0.99 27.39
C GLY A 609 12.96 -1.81 26.40
N TYR A 610 13.32 -1.76 25.11
CA TYR A 610 12.62 -2.45 24.01
C TYR A 610 11.93 -3.76 24.40
N ALA A 611 10.61 -3.80 24.21
CA ALA A 611 9.75 -4.94 24.50
C ALA A 611 8.69 -5.13 23.42
N ILE A 612 8.26 -6.38 23.24
CA ILE A 612 7.11 -6.75 22.41
C ILE A 612 6.18 -7.61 23.24
N GLN A 613 4.98 -7.11 23.52
CA GLN A 613 3.93 -7.88 24.17
C GLN A 613 2.95 -8.42 23.13
N ARG A 614 2.36 -9.59 23.39
CA ARG A 614 1.53 -10.29 22.39
C ARG A 614 0.27 -10.90 22.99
N VAL A 615 -0.81 -10.83 22.21
CA VAL A 615 -2.04 -11.61 22.38
C VAL A 615 -2.17 -12.51 21.16
N TYR A 616 -2.26 -13.83 21.38
CA TYR A 616 -2.47 -14.79 20.30
C TYR A 616 -3.90 -14.74 19.80
N ARG A 617 -4.86 -14.58 20.70
CA ARG A 617 -6.29 -14.53 20.37
C ARG A 617 -7.09 -13.79 21.43
N TYR A 618 -8.11 -13.06 21.01
CA TYR A 618 -9.13 -12.47 21.86
C TYR A 618 -10.51 -12.74 21.27
N SER A 619 -11.46 -13.18 22.09
CA SER A 619 -12.88 -13.28 21.74
C SER A 619 -13.74 -13.48 22.99
N ALA A 620 -15.00 -13.02 22.96
CA ALA A 620 -15.97 -13.19 24.05
C ALA A 620 -15.42 -12.77 25.44
N GLY A 621 -14.70 -11.65 25.50
CA GLY A 621 -14.15 -11.14 26.76
C GLY A 621 -12.89 -11.85 27.26
N LYS A 622 -12.32 -12.80 26.50
CA LYS A 622 -11.17 -13.61 26.93
C LYS A 622 -10.00 -13.48 25.96
N ALA A 623 -8.81 -13.19 26.50
CA ALA A 623 -7.55 -13.20 25.78
C ALA A 623 -6.72 -14.46 26.09
N ASP A 624 -6.06 -14.98 25.07
CA ASP A 624 -4.93 -15.90 25.18
C ASP A 624 -3.64 -15.09 24.97
N ILE A 625 -2.88 -14.93 26.05
CA ILE A 625 -1.80 -13.96 26.17
C ILE A 625 -0.45 -14.70 26.13
N ALA A 626 0.52 -14.15 25.39
CA ALA A 626 1.88 -14.67 25.39
C ALA A 626 2.61 -14.34 26.71
N PRO A 627 3.65 -15.10 27.10
CA PRO A 627 4.46 -14.77 28.27
C PRO A 627 5.00 -13.34 28.22
N ASP A 628 4.98 -12.64 29.35
CA ASP A 628 5.49 -11.28 29.50
C ASP A 628 6.93 -11.17 29.03
N TYR A 629 7.20 -10.29 28.07
CA TYR A 629 8.55 -10.06 27.53
C TYR A 629 9.56 -9.67 28.61
N TYR A 630 9.18 -8.91 29.64
CA TYR A 630 10.11 -8.47 30.69
C TYR A 630 10.52 -9.59 31.66
N HIS A 631 9.89 -10.77 31.57
CA HIS A 631 10.09 -11.89 32.50
C HIS A 631 10.48 -13.21 31.79
N ARG A 632 10.98 -13.13 30.55
CA ARG A 632 11.38 -14.31 29.73
C ARG A 632 12.78 -14.83 30.01
#